data_AF-A0A554A4B1-F1
#
_entry.id   AF-A0A554A4B1-F1
#
_cell.length_a   1.000
_cell.length_b   1.000
_cell.length_c   1.000
_cell.angle_alpha   90.00
_cell.angle_beta   90.00
_cell.angle_gamma   90.00
#
_symmetry.space_group_name_H-M   'P 1'
#
loop_
_entity.id
_entity.type
_entity.pdbx_description
1 polymer ?
#
loop_
_entity_poly.entity_id
_entity_poly.type
_entity_poly.pdbx_seq_one_letter_code
_entity_poly.pdbx_strand_id
1 'polypeptide(L)'
;MGQSQLDTDIRNELTALQYENAESGIVFDQESVYEILEHHGVKGISKEDIQIYKSDGTQIKQSIGEHSGFDGAAVHIHNEDASMNDVYFIYRGTEFSTDNLEDVVYDAFGVVGGSSTEQVDDALTFYREVKKEIQEVTDNELTIYGDGHSLGGHLIVSTALIEKEFNDVRGINDAPVHFDQLVRLDPEFGRYANRMSKDGVLHASEEELLSLAQTFYSEESKVITHERMKGEPLYAQTIPNTAYLGRKINYYGDPHAAEFPNLYEAPKPLGIFHNLHPQLMMYDFMYDQTLNHLTHSLGRAGETYTVAEANAFLTSAYHYATIMPMNQKVALGATGITGGSMAFLSNPLFAVKGYEVISSMDQMDLHSMNAFIEAYSRVDRPVLVQYTEPGTGKRIFVNVDKLLQVRDTLKRALEEKGQALKRLKGYTEEEISDLASSHKNRFRVEMSDKEASWRAFLASEGKTYRESDLYKPTGITFRRDFENIDDSVHEPLLDMIEVYQAEFHQLEKLYNSFESNLHELFEVDEELSRQISS
;
A
#
# COMPACT_ATOMS: atom_id res chain seq x y z
N MET A 1 7.90 -24.50 3.52
CA MET A 1 6.83 -23.99 2.63
C MET A 1 7.24 -24.38 1.23
N GLY A 2 6.45 -25.23 0.55
CA GLY A 2 6.68 -25.58 -0.85
C GLY A 2 6.20 -24.44 -1.74
N GLN A 3 7.03 -23.97 -2.66
CA GLN A 3 6.57 -23.08 -3.73
C GLN A 3 5.63 -23.84 -4.66
N SER A 4 4.65 -23.14 -5.24
CA SER A 4 3.79 -23.66 -6.30
C SER A 4 4.62 -24.28 -7.43
N GLN A 5 4.21 -25.46 -7.90
CA GLN A 5 4.86 -26.11 -9.05
C GLN A 5 4.48 -25.42 -10.36
N LEU A 6 3.29 -24.81 -10.43
CA LEU A 6 2.93 -23.88 -11.49
C LEU A 6 3.46 -22.49 -11.15
N ASP A 7 4.10 -21.83 -12.12
CA ASP A 7 4.51 -20.45 -11.95
C ASP A 7 3.31 -19.49 -11.93
N THR A 8 3.60 -18.23 -11.61
CA THR A 8 2.58 -17.20 -11.50
C THR A 8 1.92 -16.87 -12.84
N ASP A 9 2.65 -16.95 -13.95
CA ASP A 9 2.10 -16.60 -15.27
C ASP A 9 1.04 -17.61 -15.69
N ILE A 10 1.31 -18.91 -15.50
CA ILE A 10 0.33 -19.99 -15.68
C ILE A 10 -0.89 -19.75 -14.80
N ARG A 11 -0.67 -19.51 -13.51
CA ARG A 11 -1.77 -19.32 -12.56
C ARG A 11 -2.63 -18.08 -12.87
N ASN A 12 -2.02 -17.03 -13.43
CA ASN A 12 -2.76 -15.84 -13.89
C ASN A 12 -3.66 -16.17 -15.09
N GLU A 13 -3.16 -16.94 -16.06
CA GLU A 13 -3.95 -17.41 -17.21
C GLU A 13 -5.09 -18.33 -16.76
N LEU A 14 -4.85 -19.24 -15.81
CA LEU A 14 -5.91 -20.07 -15.22
C LEU A 14 -6.97 -19.23 -14.50
N THR A 15 -6.57 -18.16 -13.81
CA THR A 15 -7.53 -17.24 -13.17
C THR A 15 -8.35 -16.48 -14.22
N ALA A 16 -7.72 -16.06 -15.32
CA ALA A 16 -8.41 -15.41 -16.44
C ALA A 16 -9.39 -16.34 -17.16
N LEU A 17 -9.04 -17.63 -17.29
CA LEU A 17 -9.88 -18.67 -17.89
C LEU A 17 -11.27 -18.76 -17.21
N GLN A 18 -11.36 -18.42 -15.91
CA GLN A 18 -12.61 -18.45 -15.15
C GLN A 18 -13.58 -17.32 -15.51
N TYR A 19 -13.12 -16.30 -16.23
CA TYR A 19 -13.93 -15.19 -16.73
C TYR A 19 -14.42 -15.40 -18.16
N GLU A 20 -14.09 -16.53 -18.78
CA GLU A 20 -14.43 -16.75 -20.18
C GLU A 20 -15.92 -16.98 -20.40
N ASN A 21 -16.39 -16.50 -21.55
CA ASN A 21 -17.77 -16.56 -21.96
C ASN A 21 -17.92 -17.60 -23.06
N ALA A 22 -18.92 -18.48 -22.93
CA ALA A 22 -19.27 -19.45 -23.96
C ALA A 22 -19.50 -18.83 -25.36
N GLU A 23 -19.81 -17.53 -25.44
CA GLU A 23 -19.93 -16.79 -26.71
C GLU A 23 -18.58 -16.56 -27.43
N SER A 24 -17.46 -16.49 -26.71
CA SER A 24 -16.11 -16.38 -27.32
C SER A 24 -15.55 -17.74 -27.75
N GLY A 25 -16.20 -18.84 -27.36
CA GLY A 25 -15.79 -20.21 -27.68
C GLY A 25 -14.68 -20.77 -26.80
N ILE A 26 -14.29 -20.05 -25.75
CA ILE A 26 -13.30 -20.48 -24.77
C ILE A 26 -14.03 -20.91 -23.49
N VAL A 27 -13.62 -22.03 -22.90
CA VAL A 27 -14.32 -22.71 -21.81
C VAL A 27 -13.32 -23.19 -20.75
N PHE A 28 -13.68 -23.07 -19.47
CA PHE A 28 -12.89 -23.65 -18.40
C PHE A 28 -13.05 -25.18 -18.37
N ASP A 29 -12.23 -25.87 -19.16
CA ASP A 29 -12.20 -27.31 -19.27
C ASP A 29 -10.78 -27.89 -19.30
N GLN A 30 -10.71 -29.22 -19.31
CA GLN A 30 -9.46 -29.97 -19.27
C GLN A 30 -8.56 -29.68 -20.47
N GLU A 31 -9.14 -29.40 -21.64
CA GLU A 31 -8.39 -29.09 -22.86
C GLU A 31 -7.71 -27.74 -22.74
N SER A 32 -8.47 -26.71 -22.36
CA SER A 32 -7.98 -25.34 -22.25
C SER A 32 -6.90 -25.21 -21.18
N VAL A 33 -7.07 -25.89 -20.04
CA VAL A 33 -6.03 -25.98 -18.99
C VAL A 33 -4.77 -26.66 -19.52
N TYR A 34 -4.91 -27.78 -20.25
CA TYR A 34 -3.76 -28.46 -20.84
C TYR A 34 -3.02 -27.58 -21.85
N GLU A 35 -3.74 -26.85 -22.70
CA GLU A 35 -3.16 -25.92 -23.68
C GLU A 35 -2.35 -24.80 -23.01
N ILE A 36 -2.84 -24.24 -21.89
CA ILE A 36 -2.09 -23.26 -21.09
C ILE A 36 -0.79 -23.89 -20.57
N LEU A 37 -0.86 -25.09 -19.98
CA LEU A 37 0.33 -25.78 -19.47
C LEU A 37 1.35 -26.09 -20.58
N GLU A 38 0.89 -26.51 -21.76
CA GLU A 38 1.74 -26.76 -22.93
C GLU A 38 2.39 -25.48 -23.46
N HIS A 39 1.63 -24.38 -23.52
CA HIS A 39 2.09 -23.06 -23.97
C HIS A 39 3.25 -22.54 -23.11
N HIS A 40 3.15 -22.73 -21.79
CA HIS A 40 4.20 -22.38 -20.83
C HIS A 40 5.33 -23.43 -20.72
N GLY A 41 5.26 -24.49 -21.52
CA GLY A 41 6.32 -25.49 -21.62
C GLY A 41 6.42 -26.44 -20.42
N VAL A 42 5.32 -26.62 -19.67
CA VAL A 42 5.25 -27.62 -18.59
C VAL A 42 5.29 -29.01 -19.23
N LYS A 43 6.28 -29.81 -18.83
CA LYS A 43 6.54 -31.15 -19.40
C LYS A 43 6.19 -32.25 -18.41
N GLY A 44 5.79 -33.40 -18.94
CA GLY A 44 5.55 -34.60 -18.13
C GLY A 44 4.15 -34.71 -17.55
N ILE A 45 3.26 -33.75 -17.88
CA ILE A 45 1.83 -33.80 -17.58
C ILE A 45 1.11 -34.13 -18.90
N SER A 46 0.20 -35.09 -18.87
CA SER A 46 -0.75 -35.34 -19.96
C SER A 46 -2.15 -34.84 -19.58
N LYS A 47 -3.08 -34.85 -20.53
CA LYS A 47 -4.45 -34.44 -20.27
C LYS A 47 -5.07 -35.30 -19.17
N GLU A 48 -4.83 -36.60 -19.18
CA GLU A 48 -5.37 -37.56 -18.23
C GLU A 48 -4.98 -37.30 -16.78
N ASP A 49 -3.90 -36.55 -16.55
CA ASP A 49 -3.44 -36.15 -15.22
C ASP A 49 -4.24 -34.96 -14.65
N ILE A 50 -5.08 -34.31 -15.46
CA ILE A 50 -5.81 -33.07 -15.12
C ILE A 50 -7.29 -33.38 -14.91
N GLN A 51 -7.81 -32.98 -13.75
CA GLN A 51 -9.23 -33.05 -13.42
C GLN A 51 -9.77 -31.67 -13.04
N ILE A 52 -10.92 -31.31 -13.59
CA ILE A 52 -11.58 -30.01 -13.39
C ILE A 52 -12.84 -30.20 -12.56
N TYR A 53 -12.94 -29.43 -11.48
CA TYR A 53 -14.13 -29.34 -10.63
C TYR A 53 -14.73 -27.95 -10.76
N LYS A 54 -16.06 -27.84 -10.77
CA LYS A 54 -16.74 -26.54 -10.85
C LYS A 54 -17.93 -26.48 -9.91
N SER A 55 -18.24 -25.28 -9.43
CA SER A 55 -19.38 -25.04 -8.55
C SER A 55 -20.72 -25.37 -9.20
N ASP A 56 -20.80 -25.44 -10.54
CA ASP A 56 -22.00 -25.85 -11.29
C ASP A 56 -22.38 -27.34 -11.18
N GLY A 57 -21.61 -28.13 -10.41
CA GLY A 57 -21.81 -29.56 -10.24
C GLY A 57 -20.85 -30.43 -11.06
N THR A 58 -19.97 -29.83 -11.87
CA THR A 58 -18.96 -30.59 -12.62
C THR A 58 -17.99 -31.28 -11.64
N GLN A 59 -17.99 -32.61 -11.67
CA GLN A 59 -17.15 -33.49 -10.82
C GLN A 59 -17.37 -33.34 -9.31
N ILE A 60 -18.46 -32.71 -8.87
CA ILE A 60 -18.88 -32.64 -7.46
C ILE A 60 -20.33 -33.10 -7.31
N LYS A 61 -20.73 -33.47 -6.09
CA LYS A 61 -22.02 -34.12 -5.82
C LYS A 61 -23.24 -33.24 -6.09
N GLN A 62 -23.11 -31.92 -5.96
CA GLN A 62 -24.20 -30.96 -6.11
C GLN A 62 -23.68 -29.61 -6.58
N SER A 63 -24.53 -28.85 -7.27
CA SER A 63 -24.28 -27.46 -7.62
C SER A 63 -24.24 -26.60 -6.34
N ILE A 64 -23.32 -25.63 -6.29
CA ILE A 64 -23.04 -24.72 -5.18
C ILE A 64 -23.06 -23.30 -5.76
N GLY A 65 -23.63 -22.33 -5.03
CA GLY A 65 -23.66 -20.93 -5.48
C GLY A 65 -24.90 -20.51 -6.25
N GLU A 66 -25.88 -21.38 -6.50
CA GLU A 66 -27.13 -21.04 -7.24
C GLU A 66 -27.92 -19.90 -6.58
N HIS A 67 -27.77 -19.72 -5.27
CA HIS A 67 -28.45 -18.68 -4.50
C HIS A 67 -27.51 -17.53 -4.12
N SER A 68 -26.27 -17.83 -3.74
CA SER A 68 -25.32 -16.82 -3.28
C SER A 68 -24.62 -16.08 -4.42
N GLY A 69 -24.57 -16.67 -5.63
CA GLY A 69 -23.79 -16.18 -6.76
C GLY A 69 -22.33 -16.63 -6.76
N PHE A 70 -21.94 -17.56 -5.88
CA PHE A 70 -20.59 -18.13 -5.86
C PHE A 70 -20.27 -18.89 -7.17
N ASP A 71 -19.16 -18.53 -7.81
CA ASP A 71 -18.63 -19.19 -9.01
C ASP A 71 -17.15 -19.54 -8.79
N GLY A 72 -16.86 -20.84 -8.74
CA GLY A 72 -15.55 -21.37 -8.44
C GLY A 72 -15.19 -22.58 -9.29
N ALA A 73 -13.91 -22.69 -9.60
CA ALA A 73 -13.33 -23.85 -10.25
C ALA A 73 -12.15 -24.38 -9.42
N ALA A 74 -11.80 -25.64 -9.63
CA ALA A 74 -10.55 -26.20 -9.14
C ALA A 74 -9.89 -27.07 -10.20
N VAL A 75 -8.59 -26.90 -10.36
CA VAL A 75 -7.74 -27.73 -11.23
C VAL A 75 -6.93 -28.66 -10.34
N HIS A 76 -7.24 -29.95 -10.37
CA HIS A 76 -6.41 -30.97 -9.74
C HIS A 76 -5.47 -31.57 -10.78
N ILE A 77 -4.18 -31.58 -10.48
CA ILE A 77 -3.19 -32.25 -11.32
C ILE A 77 -2.49 -33.34 -10.51
N HIS A 78 -2.67 -34.58 -10.95
CA HIS A 78 -2.16 -35.77 -10.30
C HIS A 78 -1.29 -36.57 -11.26
N ASN A 79 0.01 -36.60 -10.99
CA ASN A 79 0.97 -37.38 -11.76
C ASN A 79 2.04 -37.97 -10.83
N GLU A 80 2.05 -39.30 -10.72
CA GLU A 80 2.99 -40.03 -9.84
C GLU A 80 4.46 -39.87 -10.30
N ASP A 81 4.70 -39.88 -11.61
CA ASP A 81 6.06 -39.79 -12.19
C ASP A 81 6.70 -38.41 -11.96
N ALA A 82 5.87 -37.36 -11.97
CA ALA A 82 6.25 -35.99 -11.66
C ALA A 82 6.20 -35.67 -10.15
N SER A 83 5.74 -36.62 -9.31
CA SER A 83 5.50 -36.42 -7.87
C SER A 83 4.59 -35.20 -7.61
N MET A 84 3.57 -35.02 -8.43
CA MET A 84 2.64 -33.91 -8.35
C MET A 84 1.26 -34.40 -7.92
N ASN A 85 0.73 -33.79 -6.87
CA ASN A 85 -0.62 -34.01 -6.39
C ASN A 85 -1.11 -32.66 -5.86
N ASP A 86 -1.41 -31.77 -6.79
CA ASP A 86 -1.64 -30.36 -6.51
C ASP A 86 -3.06 -29.98 -6.92
N VAL A 87 -3.74 -29.18 -6.10
CA VAL A 87 -5.03 -28.58 -6.45
C VAL A 87 -4.94 -27.06 -6.42
N TYR A 88 -5.44 -26.43 -7.48
CA TYR A 88 -5.49 -24.98 -7.65
C TYR A 88 -6.96 -24.54 -7.64
N PHE A 89 -7.41 -23.98 -6.52
CA PHE A 89 -8.72 -23.36 -6.39
C PHE A 89 -8.71 -21.97 -7.05
N ILE A 90 -9.70 -21.69 -7.89
CA ILE A 90 -9.80 -20.45 -8.66
C ILE A 90 -11.20 -19.88 -8.45
N TYR A 91 -11.29 -18.79 -7.68
CA TYR A 91 -12.57 -18.18 -7.34
C TYR A 91 -12.81 -16.94 -8.18
N ARG A 92 -13.98 -16.89 -8.81
CA ARG A 92 -14.41 -15.77 -9.64
C ARG A 92 -15.02 -14.69 -8.76
N GLY A 93 -14.61 -13.45 -8.96
CA GLY A 93 -15.33 -12.28 -8.48
C GLY A 93 -16.24 -11.67 -9.55
N THR A 94 -17.03 -10.68 -9.18
CA THR A 94 -17.93 -9.98 -10.10
C THR A 94 -17.16 -9.07 -11.05
N GLU A 95 -17.43 -9.12 -12.36
CA GLU A 95 -16.81 -8.20 -13.33
C GLU A 95 -17.57 -6.88 -13.37
N PHE A 96 -16.85 -5.77 -13.18
CA PHE A 96 -17.38 -4.43 -13.40
C PHE A 96 -17.67 -4.23 -14.90
N SER A 97 -18.91 -4.49 -15.32
CA SER A 97 -19.37 -4.10 -16.65
C SER A 97 -19.83 -2.64 -16.65
N THR A 98 -19.54 -1.90 -17.72
CA THR A 98 -20.02 -0.53 -17.91
C THR A 98 -21.54 -0.44 -18.05
N ASP A 99 -22.19 -1.55 -18.39
CA ASP A 99 -23.61 -1.59 -18.74
C ASP A 99 -24.53 -1.76 -17.51
N ASN A 100 -24.03 -2.33 -16.40
CA ASN A 100 -24.76 -2.53 -15.13
C ASN A 100 -23.93 -2.07 -13.91
N LEU A 101 -23.34 -0.89 -14.00
CA LEU A 101 -22.35 -0.37 -13.04
C LEU A 101 -22.89 -0.23 -11.60
N GLU A 102 -24.13 0.20 -11.42
CA GLU A 102 -24.75 0.32 -10.09
C GLU A 102 -24.83 -1.06 -9.44
N ASP A 103 -25.36 -2.06 -10.15
CA ASP A 103 -25.54 -3.41 -9.62
C ASP A 103 -24.20 -4.06 -9.23
N VAL A 104 -23.18 -4.02 -10.08
CA VAL A 104 -21.90 -4.70 -9.79
C VAL A 104 -21.13 -4.05 -8.63
N VAL A 105 -21.09 -2.71 -8.58
CA VAL A 105 -20.46 -1.95 -7.49
C VAL A 105 -21.20 -2.24 -6.19
N TYR A 106 -22.53 -2.15 -6.17
CA TYR A 106 -23.30 -2.44 -4.96
C TYR A 106 -23.22 -3.92 -4.54
N ASP A 107 -23.15 -4.87 -5.46
CA ASP A 107 -23.01 -6.30 -5.17
C ASP A 107 -21.64 -6.62 -4.54
N ALA A 108 -20.56 -6.12 -5.14
CA ALA A 108 -19.21 -6.30 -4.61
C ALA A 108 -19.05 -5.65 -3.23
N PHE A 109 -19.58 -4.44 -3.03
CA PHE A 109 -19.53 -3.75 -1.73
C PHE A 109 -20.53 -4.28 -0.70
N GLY A 110 -21.63 -4.90 -1.13
CA GLY A 110 -22.62 -5.55 -0.28
C GLY A 110 -22.09 -6.83 0.36
N VAL A 111 -21.45 -7.70 -0.43
CA VAL A 111 -20.83 -8.94 0.10
C VAL A 111 -19.64 -8.61 1.00
N VAL A 112 -18.80 -7.66 0.61
CA VAL A 112 -17.62 -7.25 1.38
C VAL A 112 -17.98 -6.42 2.62
N GLY A 113 -19.16 -5.78 2.63
CA GLY A 113 -19.71 -5.07 3.79
C GLY A 113 -20.18 -5.97 4.95
N GLY A 114 -19.97 -7.29 4.85
CA GLY A 114 -20.07 -8.22 5.97
C GLY A 114 -21.49 -8.61 6.39
N SER A 115 -22.50 -8.25 5.58
CA SER A 115 -23.90 -8.49 5.91
C SER A 115 -24.39 -9.91 5.62
N SER A 116 -23.78 -10.59 4.64
CA SER A 116 -24.04 -11.99 4.32
C SER A 116 -22.77 -12.82 4.48
N THR A 117 -22.92 -14.06 4.90
CA THR A 117 -21.85 -15.06 4.95
C THR A 117 -21.98 -16.10 3.83
N GLU A 118 -23.02 -16.02 2.99
CA GLU A 118 -23.44 -17.10 2.10
C GLU A 118 -22.39 -17.44 1.04
N GLN A 119 -21.79 -16.45 0.35
CA GLN A 119 -20.76 -16.75 -0.65
C GLN A 119 -19.49 -17.33 -0.01
N VAL A 120 -19.12 -16.91 1.20
CA VAL A 120 -17.96 -17.49 1.90
C VAL A 120 -18.28 -18.91 2.36
N ASP A 121 -19.51 -19.18 2.83
CA ASP A 121 -19.96 -20.52 3.22
C ASP A 121 -20.02 -21.47 2.02
N ASP A 122 -20.49 -20.98 0.87
CA ASP A 122 -20.47 -21.72 -0.41
C ASP A 122 -19.04 -21.99 -0.88
N ALA A 123 -18.13 -21.01 -0.75
CA ALA A 123 -16.71 -21.19 -1.06
C ALA A 123 -16.06 -22.24 -0.14
N LEU A 124 -16.36 -22.24 1.16
CA LEU A 124 -15.93 -23.27 2.10
C LEU A 124 -16.51 -24.65 1.75
N THR A 125 -17.78 -24.69 1.35
CA THR A 125 -18.45 -25.93 0.95
C THR A 125 -17.84 -26.50 -0.32
N PHE A 126 -17.58 -25.67 -1.32
CA PHE A 126 -16.92 -26.06 -2.56
C PHE A 126 -15.51 -26.60 -2.30
N TYR A 127 -14.72 -25.88 -1.49
CA TYR A 127 -13.39 -26.35 -1.06
C TYR A 127 -13.45 -27.75 -0.45
N ARG A 128 -14.34 -27.96 0.53
CA ARG A 128 -14.48 -29.23 1.25
C ARG A 128 -14.96 -30.36 0.36
N GLU A 129 -15.91 -30.11 -0.55
CA GLU A 129 -16.40 -31.12 -1.50
C GLU A 129 -15.32 -31.51 -2.51
N VAL A 130 -14.62 -30.55 -3.13
CA VAL A 130 -13.50 -30.86 -4.06
C VAL A 130 -12.43 -31.68 -3.36
N LYS A 131 -11.98 -31.25 -2.17
CA LYS A 131 -10.97 -31.97 -1.41
C LYS A 131 -11.41 -33.41 -1.10
N LYS A 132 -12.68 -33.59 -0.72
CA LYS A 132 -13.26 -34.91 -0.46
C LYS A 132 -13.29 -35.78 -1.72
N GLU A 133 -13.69 -35.25 -2.87
CA GLU A 133 -13.67 -35.99 -4.13
C GLU A 133 -12.25 -36.43 -4.52
N ILE A 134 -11.24 -35.56 -4.32
CA ILE A 134 -9.83 -35.92 -4.56
C ILE A 134 -9.37 -37.02 -3.61
N GLN A 135 -9.71 -36.91 -2.32
CA GLN A 135 -9.34 -37.89 -1.28
C GLN A 135 -10.06 -39.24 -1.44
N GLU A 136 -11.21 -39.29 -2.13
CA GLU A 136 -11.86 -40.55 -2.49
C GLU A 136 -11.05 -41.32 -3.56
N VAL A 137 -10.15 -40.65 -4.29
CA VAL A 137 -9.36 -41.22 -5.40
C VAL A 137 -7.89 -41.45 -5.02
N THR A 138 -7.30 -40.63 -4.14
CA THR A 138 -5.90 -40.77 -3.72
C THR A 138 -5.69 -40.47 -2.22
N ASP A 139 -4.85 -41.29 -1.58
CA ASP A 139 -4.42 -41.11 -0.17
C ASP A 139 -3.15 -40.24 -0.05
N ASN A 140 -2.60 -39.75 -1.17
CA ASN A 140 -1.38 -38.96 -1.16
C ASN A 140 -1.61 -37.56 -0.57
N GLU A 141 -0.57 -37.00 0.06
CA GLU A 141 -0.61 -35.63 0.56
C GLU A 141 -0.94 -34.68 -0.60
N LEU A 142 -1.94 -33.83 -0.40
CA LEU A 142 -2.45 -32.90 -1.41
C LEU A 142 -1.85 -31.52 -1.13
N THR A 143 -1.17 -30.95 -2.12
CA THR A 143 -0.70 -29.56 -2.04
C THR A 143 -1.80 -28.63 -2.53
N ILE A 144 -2.14 -27.61 -1.76
CA ILE A 144 -3.34 -26.80 -1.96
C ILE A 144 -2.96 -25.35 -2.25
N TYR A 145 -3.42 -24.86 -3.39
CA TYR A 145 -3.20 -23.49 -3.86
C TYR A 145 -4.53 -22.80 -4.11
N GLY A 146 -4.54 -21.47 -4.01
CA GLY A 146 -5.74 -20.67 -4.22
C GLY A 146 -5.46 -19.36 -4.93
N ASP A 147 -6.23 -19.03 -5.95
CA ASP A 147 -6.25 -17.73 -6.60
C ASP A 147 -7.67 -17.19 -6.67
N GLY A 148 -7.81 -15.90 -6.49
CA GLY A 148 -9.10 -15.26 -6.56
C GLY A 148 -8.97 -13.82 -7.00
N HIS A 149 -9.79 -13.44 -7.98
CA HIS A 149 -9.80 -12.08 -8.50
C HIS A 149 -11.01 -11.30 -8.00
N SER A 150 -10.85 -10.00 -7.69
CA SER A 150 -11.95 -9.15 -7.21
C SER A 150 -12.60 -9.72 -5.93
N LEU A 151 -13.93 -9.90 -5.93
CA LEU A 151 -14.64 -10.60 -4.86
C LEU A 151 -14.17 -12.05 -4.67
N GLY A 152 -13.71 -12.73 -5.72
CA GLY A 152 -13.12 -14.06 -5.64
C GLY A 152 -11.87 -14.08 -4.75
N GLY A 153 -11.11 -12.98 -4.73
CA GLY A 153 -9.96 -12.80 -3.85
C GLY A 153 -10.36 -12.74 -2.37
N HIS A 154 -11.42 -12.00 -2.04
CA HIS A 154 -12.02 -12.01 -0.70
C HIS A 154 -12.43 -13.43 -0.26
N LEU A 155 -13.05 -14.18 -1.17
CA LEU A 155 -13.52 -15.53 -0.91
C LEU A 155 -12.36 -16.50 -0.67
N ILE A 156 -11.34 -16.52 -1.54
CA ILE A 156 -10.24 -17.48 -1.43
C ILE A 156 -9.35 -17.19 -0.22
N VAL A 157 -9.13 -15.91 0.10
CA VAL A 157 -8.40 -15.50 1.30
C VAL A 157 -9.18 -15.89 2.55
N SER A 158 -10.51 -15.66 2.57
CA SER A 158 -11.36 -16.10 3.69
C SER A 158 -11.32 -17.61 3.86
N THR A 159 -11.44 -18.39 2.78
CA THR A 159 -11.32 -19.85 2.81
C THR A 159 -9.95 -20.27 3.36
N ALA A 160 -8.87 -19.64 2.92
CA ALA A 160 -7.52 -19.96 3.38
C ALA A 160 -7.29 -19.71 4.87
N LEU A 161 -7.82 -18.60 5.39
CA LEU A 161 -7.75 -18.27 6.81
C LEU A 161 -8.54 -19.27 7.67
N ILE A 162 -9.70 -19.71 7.19
CA ILE A 162 -10.63 -20.57 7.95
C ILE A 162 -10.19 -22.05 7.90
N GLU A 163 -9.80 -22.55 6.73
CA GLU A 163 -9.46 -23.97 6.53
C GLU A 163 -7.99 -24.27 6.89
N LYS A 164 -7.11 -23.27 6.90
CA LYS A 164 -5.72 -23.35 7.45
C LYS A 164 -4.81 -24.41 6.81
N GLU A 165 -5.16 -24.87 5.61
CA GLU A 165 -4.49 -25.98 4.91
C GLU A 165 -3.76 -25.56 3.63
N PHE A 166 -3.87 -24.28 3.22
CA PHE A 166 -3.28 -23.79 1.98
C PHE A 166 -1.76 -23.65 2.07
N ASN A 167 -1.10 -23.89 0.95
CA ASN A 167 0.34 -23.73 0.78
C ASN A 167 0.73 -22.38 0.19
N ASP A 168 -0.07 -21.83 -0.72
CA ASP A 168 0.10 -20.48 -1.29
C ASP A 168 -1.23 -19.95 -1.87
N VAL A 169 -1.57 -18.70 -1.51
CA VAL A 169 -2.85 -18.06 -1.87
C VAL A 169 -2.61 -16.66 -2.40
N ARG A 170 -3.29 -16.29 -3.49
CA ARG A 170 -3.22 -14.95 -4.08
C ARG A 170 -4.60 -14.33 -4.23
N GLY A 171 -4.81 -13.20 -3.56
CA GLY A 171 -5.90 -12.28 -3.87
C GLY A 171 -5.44 -11.29 -4.93
N ILE A 172 -6.13 -11.21 -6.06
CA ILE A 172 -5.75 -10.38 -7.21
C ILE A 172 -6.79 -9.28 -7.39
N ASN A 173 -6.37 -8.02 -7.32
CA ASN A 173 -7.26 -6.84 -7.20
C ASN A 173 -8.41 -7.13 -6.22
N ASP A 174 -8.09 -7.77 -5.10
CA ASP A 174 -9.07 -8.40 -4.26
C ASP A 174 -9.76 -7.42 -3.33
N ALA A 175 -11.00 -7.74 -2.97
CA ALA A 175 -11.63 -7.11 -1.84
C ALA A 175 -11.03 -7.64 -0.51
N PRO A 176 -10.89 -6.80 0.52
CA PRO A 176 -10.35 -7.23 1.82
C PRO A 176 -11.31 -8.19 2.53
N VAL A 177 -10.81 -8.98 3.47
CA VAL A 177 -11.65 -9.87 4.29
C VAL A 177 -12.40 -9.09 5.37
N HIS A 178 -13.63 -9.51 5.71
CA HIS A 178 -14.45 -8.82 6.70
C HIS A 178 -14.42 -9.51 8.05
N PHE A 179 -14.18 -8.76 9.13
CA PHE A 179 -14.01 -9.34 10.46
C PHE A 179 -15.26 -10.04 10.98
N ASP A 180 -16.45 -9.47 10.78
CA ASP A 180 -17.69 -10.11 11.25
C ASP A 180 -17.97 -11.45 10.57
N GLN A 181 -17.58 -11.61 9.30
CA GLN A 181 -17.71 -12.89 8.60
C GLN A 181 -16.75 -13.90 9.21
N LEU A 182 -15.48 -13.53 9.44
CA LEU A 182 -14.51 -14.40 10.11
C LEU A 182 -14.98 -14.81 11.51
N VAL A 183 -15.54 -13.88 12.30
CA VAL A 183 -16.07 -14.18 13.65
C VAL A 183 -17.23 -15.19 13.60
N ARG A 184 -18.07 -15.13 12.55
CA ARG A 184 -19.23 -16.02 12.39
C ARG A 184 -18.87 -17.38 11.79
N LEU A 185 -17.96 -17.40 10.82
CA LEU A 185 -17.63 -18.56 10.00
C LEU A 185 -16.44 -19.38 10.52
N ASP A 186 -15.54 -18.77 11.29
CA ASP A 186 -14.54 -19.50 12.08
C ASP A 186 -14.94 -19.49 13.57
N PRO A 187 -15.55 -20.58 14.07
CA PRO A 187 -15.92 -20.68 15.48
C PRO A 187 -14.73 -20.60 16.43
N GLU A 188 -13.52 -21.00 16.01
CA GLU A 188 -12.32 -20.88 16.84
C GLU A 188 -11.90 -19.43 16.99
N PHE A 189 -11.85 -18.69 15.88
CA PHE A 189 -11.57 -17.26 15.89
C PHE A 189 -12.63 -16.49 16.67
N GLY A 190 -13.92 -16.76 16.43
CA GLY A 190 -15.01 -16.10 17.16
C GLY A 190 -14.93 -16.30 18.68
N ARG A 191 -14.56 -17.52 19.13
CA ARG A 191 -14.32 -17.80 20.56
C ARG A 191 -13.06 -17.12 21.11
N TYR A 192 -12.01 -17.04 20.29
CA TYR A 192 -10.77 -16.35 20.65
C TYR A 192 -11.03 -14.84 20.80
N ALA A 193 -11.60 -14.21 19.77
CA ALA A 193 -11.91 -12.79 19.75
C ALA A 193 -12.82 -12.42 20.93
N ASN A 194 -13.91 -13.17 21.15
CA ASN A 194 -14.81 -12.87 22.27
C ASN A 194 -14.17 -12.98 23.66
N ARG A 195 -13.12 -13.79 23.83
CA ARG A 195 -12.40 -13.94 25.10
C ARG A 195 -11.36 -12.84 25.31
N MET A 196 -10.75 -12.39 24.22
CA MET A 196 -9.65 -11.44 24.25
C MET A 196 -10.13 -9.98 24.16
N SER A 197 -11.31 -9.75 23.59
CA SER A 197 -11.92 -8.43 23.54
C SER A 197 -12.35 -7.95 24.92
N LYS A 198 -12.14 -6.67 25.21
CA LYS A 198 -12.44 -6.09 26.54
C LYS A 198 -13.93 -6.17 26.90
N ASP A 199 -14.80 -5.87 25.93
CA ASP A 199 -16.25 -5.79 26.11
C ASP A 199 -17.00 -6.89 25.32
N GLY A 200 -16.28 -7.92 24.88
CA GLY A 200 -16.79 -8.97 23.99
C GLY A 200 -16.74 -8.57 22.50
N VAL A 201 -16.77 -9.56 21.61
CA VAL A 201 -16.49 -9.36 20.17
C VAL A 201 -17.51 -8.46 19.47
N LEU A 202 -18.76 -8.45 19.95
CA LEU A 202 -19.85 -7.61 19.39
C LEU A 202 -19.66 -6.11 19.65
N HIS A 203 -18.73 -5.75 20.55
CA HIS A 203 -18.43 -4.36 20.91
C HIS A 203 -16.96 -3.99 20.64
N ALA A 204 -16.20 -4.90 20.04
CA ALA A 204 -14.81 -4.65 19.69
C ALA A 204 -14.73 -3.58 18.60
N SER A 205 -13.73 -2.70 18.69
CA SER A 205 -13.46 -1.73 17.62
C SER A 205 -12.80 -2.41 16.41
N GLU A 206 -12.83 -1.77 15.25
CA GLU A 206 -12.12 -2.26 14.05
C GLU A 206 -10.63 -2.48 14.30
N GLU A 207 -9.96 -1.57 15.02
CA GLU A 207 -8.55 -1.72 15.38
C GLU A 207 -8.30 -2.92 16.32
N GLU A 208 -9.23 -3.18 17.25
CA GLU A 208 -9.17 -4.34 18.13
C GLU A 208 -9.37 -5.64 17.34
N LEU A 209 -10.37 -5.71 16.46
CA LEU A 209 -10.63 -6.86 15.60
C LEU A 209 -9.47 -7.13 14.64
N LEU A 210 -8.88 -6.10 14.05
CA LEU A 210 -7.68 -6.23 13.21
C LEU A 210 -6.52 -6.86 14.00
N SER A 211 -6.23 -6.34 15.19
CA SER A 211 -5.15 -6.85 16.04
C SER A 211 -5.37 -8.32 16.43
N LEU A 212 -6.61 -8.67 16.78
CA LEU A 212 -7.00 -10.03 17.11
C LEU A 212 -6.88 -10.97 15.90
N ALA A 213 -7.34 -10.54 14.73
CA ALA A 213 -7.25 -11.32 13.50
C ALA A 213 -5.79 -11.54 13.06
N GLN A 214 -4.96 -10.49 13.08
CA GLN A 214 -3.53 -10.58 12.76
C GLN A 214 -2.78 -11.52 13.71
N THR A 215 -3.19 -11.57 14.97
CA THR A 215 -2.60 -12.48 15.96
C THR A 215 -3.06 -13.92 15.73
N PHE A 216 -4.37 -14.12 15.57
CA PHE A 216 -4.96 -15.45 15.44
C PHE A 216 -4.55 -16.15 14.14
N TYR A 217 -4.62 -15.45 13.01
CA TYR A 217 -4.29 -15.99 11.68
C TYR A 217 -2.83 -15.76 11.28
N SER A 218 -1.93 -15.68 12.26
CA SER A 218 -0.54 -15.25 12.04
C SER A 218 0.29 -16.23 11.20
N GLU A 219 -0.06 -17.52 11.20
CA GLU A 219 0.56 -18.57 10.41
C GLU A 219 -0.06 -18.65 9.01
N GLU A 220 -1.39 -18.63 8.92
CA GLU A 220 -2.15 -18.65 7.67
C GLU A 220 -1.83 -17.43 6.81
N SER A 221 -1.64 -16.26 7.44
CA SER A 221 -1.24 -15.05 6.73
C SER A 221 0.10 -15.22 5.99
N LYS A 222 0.99 -16.15 6.39
CA LYS A 222 2.30 -16.31 5.75
C LYS A 222 2.22 -16.85 4.32
N VAL A 223 1.14 -17.55 3.98
CA VAL A 223 0.92 -18.13 2.65
C VAL A 223 0.06 -17.24 1.75
N ILE A 224 -0.51 -16.15 2.28
CA ILE A 224 -1.38 -15.23 1.54
C ILE A 224 -0.57 -14.05 0.99
N THR A 225 -0.79 -13.75 -0.28
CA THR A 225 -0.27 -12.60 -1.00
C THR A 225 -1.43 -11.83 -1.62
N HIS A 226 -1.41 -10.50 -1.53
CA HIS A 226 -2.35 -9.66 -2.28
C HIS A 226 -1.62 -8.98 -3.44
N GLU A 227 -2.20 -9.04 -4.63
CA GLU A 227 -1.66 -8.51 -5.86
C GLU A 227 -2.59 -7.39 -6.35
N ARG A 228 -2.21 -6.12 -6.19
CA ARG A 228 -3.13 -4.98 -6.40
C ARG A 228 -2.63 -4.03 -7.47
N MET A 229 -3.48 -3.63 -8.40
CA MET A 229 -3.15 -2.61 -9.38
C MET A 229 -3.47 -1.21 -8.86
N LYS A 230 -2.58 -0.24 -9.02
CA LYS A 230 -2.91 1.14 -8.68
C LYS A 230 -3.92 1.74 -9.66
N GLY A 231 -4.91 2.44 -9.12
CA GLY A 231 -5.92 3.15 -9.90
C GLY A 231 -7.15 2.30 -10.22
N GLU A 232 -7.11 0.99 -9.99
CA GLU A 232 -8.32 0.15 -10.10
C GLU A 232 -9.34 0.48 -8.98
N PRO A 233 -10.63 0.20 -9.19
CA PRO A 233 -11.72 0.67 -8.34
C PRO A 233 -11.64 0.25 -6.87
N LEU A 234 -11.19 -0.97 -6.56
CA LEU A 234 -11.05 -1.46 -5.20
C LEU A 234 -9.81 -0.93 -4.49
N TYR A 235 -8.85 -0.35 -5.23
CA TYR A 235 -7.55 0.07 -4.71
C TYR A 235 -7.70 1.05 -3.54
N ALA A 236 -8.53 2.07 -3.75
CA ALA A 236 -8.66 3.23 -2.88
C ALA A 236 -9.77 3.11 -1.84
N GLN A 237 -10.50 1.98 -1.80
CA GLN A 237 -11.69 1.85 -0.97
C GLN A 237 -11.31 1.59 0.49
N THR A 238 -11.95 2.33 1.39
CA THR A 238 -11.79 2.16 2.85
C THR A 238 -13.04 1.50 3.42
N ILE A 239 -13.25 0.23 3.09
CA ILE A 239 -14.43 -0.52 3.52
C ILE A 239 -14.32 -0.77 5.05
N PRO A 240 -15.29 -0.33 5.86
CA PRO A 240 -15.23 -0.51 7.31
C PRO A 240 -15.20 -1.98 7.73
N ASN A 241 -14.50 -2.28 8.83
CA ASN A 241 -14.39 -3.63 9.42
C ASN A 241 -13.76 -4.67 8.48
N THR A 242 -12.88 -4.22 7.59
CA THR A 242 -12.17 -5.10 6.67
C THR A 242 -10.66 -4.92 6.78
N ALA A 243 -9.91 -5.93 6.37
CA ALA A 243 -8.47 -5.80 6.20
C ALA A 243 -7.91 -6.79 5.18
N TYR A 244 -6.75 -6.43 4.63
CA TYR A 244 -5.89 -7.35 3.87
C TYR A 244 -5.02 -8.13 4.86
N LEU A 245 -5.38 -9.38 5.14
CA LEU A 245 -4.62 -10.29 6.00
C LEU A 245 -3.73 -11.18 5.13
N GLY A 246 -2.43 -10.94 5.15
CA GLY A 246 -1.45 -11.72 4.38
C GLY A 246 -0.04 -11.20 4.55
N ARG A 247 0.94 -11.95 4.04
CA ARG A 247 2.38 -11.69 4.18
C ARG A 247 2.83 -10.43 3.45
N LYS A 248 2.27 -10.18 2.27
CA LYS A 248 2.71 -9.09 1.39
C LYS A 248 1.55 -8.59 0.53
N ILE A 249 1.64 -7.33 0.15
CA ILE A 249 0.80 -6.69 -0.86
C ILE A 249 1.74 -6.15 -1.93
N ASN A 250 1.72 -6.70 -3.14
CA ASN A 250 2.48 -6.14 -4.25
C ASN A 250 1.58 -5.19 -5.05
N TYR A 251 2.18 -4.11 -5.53
CA TYR A 251 1.48 -3.11 -6.32
C TYR A 251 1.96 -3.10 -7.75
N TYR A 252 1.00 -3.04 -8.67
CA TYR A 252 1.21 -3.05 -10.11
C TYR A 252 0.63 -1.80 -10.76
N GLY A 253 1.02 -1.54 -12.02
CA GLY A 253 0.51 -0.42 -12.80
C GLY A 253 1.30 0.87 -12.61
N ASP A 254 0.79 1.97 -13.15
CA ASP A 254 1.45 3.27 -13.11
C ASP A 254 1.41 3.86 -11.69
N PRO A 255 2.56 4.10 -11.02
CA PRO A 255 2.59 4.72 -9.70
C PRO A 255 2.02 6.15 -9.69
N HIS A 256 1.87 6.79 -10.85
CA HIS A 256 1.27 8.10 -11.02
C HIS A 256 -0.20 8.06 -11.48
N ALA A 257 -0.80 6.88 -11.65
CA ALA A 257 -2.22 6.74 -11.91
C ALA A 257 -3.04 7.45 -10.82
N ALA A 258 -4.07 8.19 -11.23
CA ALA A 258 -5.04 8.75 -10.30
C ALA A 258 -5.79 7.61 -9.60
N GLU A 259 -6.12 7.80 -8.32
CA GLU A 259 -6.91 6.82 -7.58
C GLU A 259 -8.38 6.93 -7.97
N PHE A 260 -9.04 5.78 -8.09
CA PHE A 260 -10.48 5.73 -8.25
C PHE A 260 -11.15 6.38 -7.03
N PRO A 261 -12.27 7.10 -7.20
CA PRO A 261 -12.96 7.74 -6.08
C PRO A 261 -13.34 6.73 -4.99
N ASN A 262 -12.84 6.96 -3.78
CA ASN A 262 -13.26 6.19 -2.61
C ASN A 262 -14.74 6.51 -2.32
N LEU A 263 -15.58 5.47 -2.32
CA LEU A 263 -17.01 5.58 -2.04
C LEU A 263 -17.27 5.79 -0.55
N TYR A 264 -16.34 5.36 0.29
CA TYR A 264 -16.38 5.42 1.76
C TYR A 264 -15.84 6.70 2.36
N GLU A 265 -15.33 7.60 1.53
CA GLU A 265 -14.91 8.94 1.94
C GLU A 265 -15.78 10.02 1.31
N ALA A 266 -16.26 10.94 2.15
CA ALA A 266 -16.92 12.15 1.67
C ALA A 266 -15.99 12.90 0.67
N PRO A 267 -16.54 13.44 -0.44
CA PRO A 267 -15.77 14.29 -1.34
C PRO A 267 -15.14 15.45 -0.56
N LYS A 268 -13.82 15.63 -0.67
CA LYS A 268 -13.14 16.77 -0.04
C LYS A 268 -13.49 18.03 -0.85
N PRO A 269 -14.17 19.04 -0.27
CA PRO A 269 -14.46 20.26 -1.00
C PRO A 269 -13.15 20.95 -1.39
N LEU A 270 -13.09 21.51 -2.60
CA LEU A 270 -11.99 22.34 -3.06
C LEU A 270 -11.75 23.53 -2.08
N GLY A 271 -10.77 23.42 -1.19
CA GLY A 271 -10.20 24.55 -0.44
C GLY A 271 -9.95 24.36 1.06
N ILE A 272 -8.92 25.05 1.55
CA ILE A 272 -8.41 25.09 2.95
C ILE A 272 -9.38 25.62 4.03
N PHE A 273 -10.63 25.93 3.68
CA PHE A 273 -11.63 26.50 4.61
C PHE A 273 -12.82 25.58 4.92
N HIS A 274 -12.84 24.32 4.44
CA HIS A 274 -13.99 23.42 4.66
C HIS A 274 -14.23 23.09 6.15
N ASN A 275 -13.16 23.04 6.95
CA ASN A 275 -13.19 22.76 8.40
C ASN A 275 -13.81 23.89 9.26
N LEU A 276 -14.40 24.92 8.65
CA LEU A 276 -14.88 26.11 9.36
C LEU A 276 -16.37 26.41 9.12
N HIS A 277 -17.09 25.62 8.30
CA HIS A 277 -18.51 25.86 8.01
C HIS A 277 -19.40 24.75 8.60
N PRO A 278 -20.23 25.04 9.63
CA PRO A 278 -21.04 24.04 10.33
C PRO A 278 -22.00 23.23 9.45
N GLN A 279 -22.44 23.81 8.33
CA GLN A 279 -23.31 23.11 7.37
C GLN A 279 -22.54 22.05 6.56
N LEU A 280 -21.27 22.29 6.23
CA LEU A 280 -20.44 21.32 5.49
C LEU A 280 -20.05 20.16 6.40
N MET A 281 -19.66 20.44 7.65
CA MET A 281 -19.44 19.41 8.68
C MET A 281 -20.67 18.54 8.91
N MET A 282 -21.87 19.13 8.86
CA MET A 282 -23.13 18.36 8.95
C MET A 282 -23.33 17.47 7.72
N TYR A 283 -22.99 17.93 6.51
CA TYR A 283 -23.08 17.10 5.31
C TYR A 283 -22.05 15.96 5.29
N ASP A 284 -20.83 16.18 5.79
CA ASP A 284 -19.81 15.13 5.94
C ASP A 284 -20.26 14.09 6.98
N PHE A 285 -20.69 14.54 8.16
CA PHE A 285 -21.23 13.65 9.20
C PHE A 285 -22.45 12.85 8.70
N MET A 286 -23.36 13.50 7.98
CA MET A 286 -24.50 12.84 7.36
C MET A 286 -24.08 11.88 6.26
N TYR A 287 -23.02 12.15 5.49
CA TYR A 287 -22.48 11.23 4.49
C TYR A 287 -21.99 9.94 5.16
N ASP A 288 -21.14 10.06 6.18
CA ASP A 288 -20.55 8.92 6.90
C ASP A 288 -21.60 8.07 7.61
N GLN A 289 -22.53 8.72 8.34
CA GLN A 289 -23.62 8.01 9.03
C GLN A 289 -24.57 7.31 8.06
N THR A 290 -24.84 7.92 6.91
CA THR A 290 -25.75 7.37 5.92
C THR A 290 -25.12 6.21 5.17
N LEU A 291 -23.83 6.30 4.82
CA LEU A 291 -23.13 5.23 4.12
C LEU A 291 -22.98 4.00 5.00
N ASN A 292 -22.59 4.17 6.27
CA ASN A 292 -22.54 3.08 7.25
C ASN A 292 -23.91 2.44 7.47
N HIS A 293 -25.00 3.23 7.45
CA HIS A 293 -26.34 2.68 7.54
C HIS A 293 -26.78 1.97 6.25
N LEU A 294 -26.39 2.49 5.09
CA LEU A 294 -26.70 1.94 3.77
C LEU A 294 -25.98 0.61 3.53
N THR A 295 -24.69 0.49 3.86
CA THR A 295 -23.95 -0.78 3.76
C THR A 295 -24.59 -1.86 4.62
N HIS A 296 -24.96 -1.53 5.86
CA HIS A 296 -25.71 -2.43 6.74
C HIS A 296 -27.15 -2.71 6.27
N SER A 297 -27.79 -1.80 5.52
CA SER A 297 -29.19 -1.94 5.07
C SER A 297 -29.34 -2.60 3.71
N LEU A 298 -28.47 -2.31 2.73
CA LEU A 298 -28.34 -3.03 1.46
C LEU A 298 -27.98 -4.48 1.75
N GLY A 299 -27.09 -4.68 2.71
CA GLY A 299 -26.77 -5.98 3.23
C GLY A 299 -27.93 -6.79 3.81
N ARG A 300 -28.96 -6.12 4.35
CA ARG A 300 -30.22 -6.73 4.83
C ARG A 300 -31.29 -6.81 3.74
N ALA A 301 -31.29 -5.89 2.77
CA ALA A 301 -32.25 -5.88 1.67
C ALA A 301 -32.00 -7.03 0.68
N GLY A 302 -30.75 -7.46 0.52
CA GLY A 302 -30.40 -8.69 -0.21
C GLY A 302 -31.04 -9.97 0.34
N GLU A 303 -31.50 -9.96 1.61
CA GLU A 303 -32.22 -11.10 2.22
C GLU A 303 -33.72 -11.12 1.87
N THR A 304 -34.30 -10.04 1.33
CA THR A 304 -35.78 -9.91 1.19
C THR A 304 -36.31 -9.32 -0.11
N TYR A 305 -35.49 -8.64 -0.91
CA TYR A 305 -35.91 -7.96 -2.13
C TYR A 305 -34.98 -8.34 -3.28
N THR A 306 -35.55 -8.50 -4.47
CA THR A 306 -34.75 -8.62 -5.70
C THR A 306 -34.13 -7.25 -6.04
N VAL A 307 -32.97 -7.24 -6.70
CA VAL A 307 -32.23 -6.02 -7.07
C VAL A 307 -33.10 -5.01 -7.83
N ALA A 308 -34.01 -5.48 -8.69
CA ALA A 308 -34.97 -4.64 -9.41
C ALA A 308 -35.95 -3.89 -8.48
N GLU A 309 -36.32 -4.49 -7.35
CA GLU A 309 -37.21 -3.88 -6.35
C GLU A 309 -36.47 -2.84 -5.50
N ALA A 310 -35.20 -3.09 -5.18
CA ALA A 310 -34.33 -2.12 -4.51
C ALA A 310 -34.04 -0.89 -5.40
N ASN A 311 -33.78 -1.10 -6.69
CA ASN A 311 -33.58 -0.01 -7.67
C ASN A 311 -34.86 0.83 -7.87
N ALA A 312 -36.03 0.18 -7.98
CA ALA A 312 -37.32 0.89 -8.05
C ALA A 312 -37.60 1.74 -6.80
N PHE A 313 -37.19 1.26 -5.62
CA PHE A 313 -37.26 2.02 -4.36
C PHE A 313 -36.31 3.22 -4.36
N LEU A 314 -35.05 3.06 -4.77
CA LEU A 314 -34.06 4.14 -4.85
C LEU A 314 -34.46 5.23 -5.87
N THR A 315 -34.91 4.82 -7.05
CA THR A 315 -35.34 5.73 -8.13
C THR A 315 -36.58 6.55 -7.72
N SER A 316 -37.55 5.91 -7.06
CA SER A 316 -38.76 6.60 -6.57
C SER A 316 -38.47 7.53 -5.39
N ALA A 317 -37.56 7.14 -4.50
CA ALA A 317 -37.11 7.97 -3.38
C ALA A 317 -36.34 9.21 -3.86
N TYR A 318 -35.49 9.11 -4.89
CA TYR A 318 -34.74 10.24 -5.47
C TYR A 318 -35.69 11.33 -6.00
N HIS A 319 -36.74 10.92 -6.71
CA HIS A 319 -37.75 11.84 -7.24
C HIS A 319 -38.54 12.55 -6.12
N TYR A 320 -38.71 11.91 -4.97
CA TYR A 320 -39.41 12.48 -3.81
C TYR A 320 -38.52 13.41 -2.96
N ALA A 321 -37.21 13.14 -2.87
CA ALA A 321 -36.24 13.95 -2.11
C ALA A 321 -35.92 15.31 -2.76
N THR A 322 -36.00 15.41 -4.09
CA THR A 322 -35.74 16.65 -4.85
C THR A 322 -36.82 17.71 -4.69
N ILE A 323 -38.05 17.33 -4.32
CA ILE A 323 -39.21 18.23 -4.19
C ILE A 323 -39.58 18.60 -2.74
N MET A 324 -38.89 18.05 -1.73
CA MET A 324 -39.25 18.20 -0.32
C MET A 324 -38.51 19.38 0.39
N PRO A 325 -39.19 20.18 1.24
CA PRO A 325 -38.55 21.27 1.99
C PRO A 325 -37.57 20.80 3.10
N MET A 326 -36.53 21.61 3.36
CA MET A 326 -35.37 21.25 4.20
C MET A 326 -35.69 20.89 5.67
N ASN A 327 -36.72 21.51 6.25
CA ASN A 327 -37.16 21.23 7.62
C ASN A 327 -37.83 19.86 7.77
N GLN A 328 -38.44 19.34 6.70
CA GLN A 328 -39.03 17.99 6.68
C GLN A 328 -37.95 16.91 6.48
N LYS A 329 -36.89 17.21 5.71
CA LYS A 329 -35.71 16.33 5.52
C LYS A 329 -35.01 16.00 6.83
N VAL A 330 -34.79 17.01 7.68
CA VAL A 330 -34.17 16.84 9.01
C VAL A 330 -35.06 16.04 9.96
N ALA A 331 -36.37 16.26 9.92
CA ALA A 331 -37.32 15.51 10.76
C ALA A 331 -37.43 14.03 10.35
N LEU A 332 -37.36 13.73 9.06
CA LEU A 332 -37.37 12.36 8.53
C LEU A 332 -36.07 11.61 8.84
N GLY A 333 -34.91 12.26 8.70
CA GLY A 333 -33.61 11.67 9.04
C GLY A 333 -33.49 11.14 10.48
N ALA A 334 -34.35 11.60 11.40
CA ALA A 334 -34.41 11.13 12.78
C ALA A 334 -35.32 9.89 13.02
N THR A 335 -36.08 9.42 12.01
CA THR A 335 -37.20 8.47 12.20
C THR A 335 -36.94 7.01 11.80
N GLY A 336 -35.69 6.57 11.65
CA GLY A 336 -35.36 5.17 11.33
C GLY A 336 -35.25 4.89 9.82
N ILE A 337 -35.31 3.62 9.40
CA ILE A 337 -34.89 3.03 8.09
C ILE A 337 -35.31 3.87 6.85
N THR A 338 -36.49 4.50 6.85
CA THR A 338 -37.01 5.34 5.75
C THR A 338 -36.44 6.76 5.73
N GLY A 339 -35.91 7.22 6.86
CA GLY A 339 -35.29 8.51 7.08
C GLY A 339 -33.83 8.59 6.65
N GLY A 340 -33.05 7.54 6.94
CA GLY A 340 -31.63 7.45 6.53
C GLY A 340 -31.45 7.39 5.01
N SER A 341 -32.29 6.60 4.34
CA SER A 341 -32.35 6.46 2.88
C SER A 341 -32.81 7.73 2.16
N MET A 342 -33.59 8.60 2.79
CA MET A 342 -34.01 9.91 2.23
C MET A 342 -33.02 11.04 2.54
N ALA A 343 -32.30 10.96 3.65
CA ALA A 343 -31.19 11.87 3.97
C ALA A 343 -30.05 11.75 2.95
N PHE A 344 -29.71 10.51 2.56
CA PHE A 344 -28.84 10.12 1.44
C PHE A 344 -29.08 10.96 0.17
N LEU A 345 -30.31 10.92 -0.33
CA LEU A 345 -30.71 11.48 -1.63
C LEU A 345 -30.77 13.02 -1.64
N SER A 346 -30.70 13.65 -0.47
CA SER A 346 -30.74 15.10 -0.33
C SER A 346 -29.38 15.73 -0.05
N ASN A 347 -28.35 14.93 0.18
CA ASN A 347 -27.00 15.42 0.47
C ASN A 347 -26.26 15.68 -0.86
N PRO A 348 -25.87 16.94 -1.14
CA PRO A 348 -25.24 17.32 -2.40
C PRO A 348 -23.88 16.64 -2.63
N LEU A 349 -23.23 16.13 -1.57
CA LEU A 349 -21.97 15.41 -1.68
C LEU A 349 -22.10 14.09 -2.42
N PHE A 350 -23.26 13.42 -2.39
CA PHE A 350 -23.47 12.20 -3.19
C PHE A 350 -23.55 12.50 -4.70
N ALA A 351 -24.10 13.67 -5.08
CA ALA A 351 -24.09 14.08 -6.49
C ALA A 351 -22.67 14.42 -6.97
N VAL A 352 -21.85 15.01 -6.10
CA VAL A 352 -20.42 15.26 -6.38
C VAL A 352 -19.66 13.93 -6.48
N LYS A 353 -19.86 13.00 -5.56
CA LYS A 353 -19.26 11.66 -5.60
C LYS A 353 -19.67 10.89 -6.85
N GLY A 354 -20.96 10.92 -7.21
CA GLY A 354 -21.45 10.32 -8.44
C GLY A 354 -20.79 10.90 -9.70
N TYR A 355 -20.54 12.22 -9.72
CA TYR A 355 -19.77 12.84 -10.79
C TYR A 355 -18.30 12.38 -10.81
N GLU A 356 -17.63 12.32 -9.65
CA GLU A 356 -16.25 11.81 -9.54
C GLU A 356 -16.15 10.38 -10.10
N VAL A 357 -17.09 9.51 -9.73
CA VAL A 357 -17.17 8.11 -10.21
C VAL A 357 -17.36 8.06 -11.72
N ILE A 358 -18.34 8.79 -12.27
CA ILE A 358 -18.59 8.85 -13.72
C ILE A 358 -17.35 9.38 -14.47
N SER A 359 -16.66 10.36 -13.90
CA SER A 359 -15.46 10.94 -14.51
C SER A 359 -14.23 10.04 -14.48
N SER A 360 -14.26 8.96 -13.70
CA SER A 360 -13.14 8.00 -13.53
C SER A 360 -13.48 6.61 -14.08
N MET A 361 -14.54 6.49 -14.90
CA MET A 361 -15.02 5.20 -15.41
C MET A 361 -14.01 4.50 -16.34
N ASP A 362 -13.10 5.23 -16.96
CA ASP A 362 -12.00 4.68 -17.75
C ASP A 362 -11.04 3.81 -16.90
N GLN A 363 -11.02 4.01 -15.58
CA GLN A 363 -10.23 3.21 -14.66
C GLN A 363 -10.86 1.85 -14.34
N MET A 364 -12.13 1.60 -14.70
CA MET A 364 -12.77 0.29 -14.48
C MET A 364 -12.07 -0.82 -15.26
N ASP A 365 -11.53 -0.51 -16.44
CA ASP A 365 -10.78 -1.46 -17.27
C ASP A 365 -9.54 -2.02 -16.55
N LEU A 366 -8.94 -1.24 -15.64
CA LEU A 366 -7.79 -1.64 -14.82
C LEU A 366 -8.14 -2.75 -13.82
N HIS A 367 -9.42 -2.94 -13.52
CA HIS A 367 -9.87 -4.03 -12.66
C HIS A 367 -9.91 -5.38 -13.37
N SER A 368 -9.78 -5.45 -14.70
CA SER A 368 -9.86 -6.73 -15.40
C SER A 368 -8.62 -7.61 -15.17
N MET A 369 -8.81 -8.94 -15.22
CA MET A 369 -7.67 -9.88 -15.13
C MET A 369 -6.68 -9.69 -16.28
N ASN A 370 -7.17 -9.31 -17.47
CA ASN A 370 -6.33 -9.00 -18.63
C ASN A 370 -5.42 -7.79 -18.38
N ALA A 371 -5.97 -6.71 -17.81
CA ALA A 371 -5.15 -5.56 -17.42
C ALA A 371 -4.10 -5.97 -16.39
N PHE A 372 -4.48 -6.78 -15.40
CA PHE A 372 -3.54 -7.30 -14.39
C PHE A 372 -2.41 -8.11 -15.03
N ILE A 373 -2.69 -9.05 -15.94
CA ILE A 373 -1.68 -9.84 -16.65
C ILE A 373 -0.71 -8.94 -17.42
N GLU A 374 -1.24 -7.94 -18.15
CA GLU A 374 -0.40 -6.99 -18.87
C GLU A 374 0.51 -6.21 -17.92
N ALA A 375 -0.02 -5.74 -16.79
CA ALA A 375 0.76 -5.03 -15.78
C ALA A 375 1.79 -5.94 -15.08
N TYR A 376 1.44 -7.20 -14.81
CA TYR A 376 2.31 -8.20 -14.17
C TYR A 376 3.57 -8.48 -15.00
N SER A 377 3.42 -8.50 -16.32
CA SER A 377 4.53 -8.72 -17.26
C SER A 377 5.56 -7.56 -17.30
N ARG A 378 5.27 -6.41 -16.68
CA ARG A 378 6.13 -5.23 -16.64
C ARG A 378 7.04 -5.22 -15.39
N VAL A 379 8.21 -4.58 -15.50
CA VAL A 379 9.34 -4.74 -14.56
C VAL A 379 9.24 -3.91 -13.27
N ASP A 380 8.45 -2.84 -13.24
CA ASP A 380 8.44 -1.89 -12.12
C ASP A 380 7.43 -2.32 -11.04
N ARG A 381 7.92 -2.66 -9.84
CA ARG A 381 7.13 -3.32 -8.77
C ARG A 381 7.35 -2.67 -7.41
N PRO A 382 6.54 -1.68 -7.01
CA PRO A 382 6.50 -1.26 -5.62
C PRO A 382 5.90 -2.37 -4.74
N VAL A 383 6.68 -2.89 -3.79
CA VAL A 383 6.24 -3.95 -2.86
C VAL A 383 5.98 -3.36 -1.48
N LEU A 384 4.78 -3.59 -0.93
CA LEU A 384 4.53 -3.42 0.51
C LEU A 384 4.64 -4.78 1.21
N VAL A 385 5.55 -4.89 2.16
CA VAL A 385 5.71 -6.11 2.97
C VAL A 385 5.00 -5.92 4.30
N GLN A 386 4.30 -6.96 4.78
CA GLN A 386 3.71 -6.96 6.10
C GLN A 386 4.82 -7.15 7.15
N TYR A 387 4.98 -6.16 8.02
CA TYR A 387 5.94 -6.14 9.11
C TYR A 387 5.24 -6.24 10.45
N THR A 388 5.80 -7.03 11.38
CA THR A 388 5.36 -7.03 12.77
C THR A 388 6.15 -5.99 13.55
N GLU A 389 5.49 -4.94 14.04
CA GLU A 389 6.13 -3.91 14.85
C GLU A 389 6.73 -4.49 16.15
N PRO A 390 8.04 -4.31 16.39
CA PRO A 390 8.71 -4.78 17.60
C PRO A 390 8.13 -4.12 18.84
N GLY A 391 7.79 -4.93 19.84
CA GLY A 391 7.27 -4.47 21.13
C GLY A 391 5.75 -4.43 21.23
N THR A 392 5.03 -4.12 20.14
CA THR A 392 3.55 -4.16 20.13
C THR A 392 2.99 -5.44 19.54
N GLY A 393 3.73 -6.11 18.65
CA GLY A 393 3.25 -7.29 17.91
C GLY A 393 2.22 -6.96 16.83
N LYS A 394 1.94 -5.67 16.58
CA LYS A 394 0.98 -5.20 15.58
C LYS A 394 1.57 -5.35 14.19
N ARG A 395 0.82 -5.88 13.22
CA ARG A 395 1.31 -5.98 11.85
C ARG A 395 0.94 -4.74 11.03
N ILE A 396 1.91 -4.12 10.38
CA ILE A 396 1.78 -2.94 9.52
C ILE A 396 2.36 -3.23 8.14
N PHE A 397 1.79 -2.66 7.08
CA PHE A 397 2.38 -2.74 5.74
C PHE A 397 3.37 -1.60 5.52
N VAL A 398 4.58 -1.92 5.06
CA VAL A 398 5.63 -0.91 4.88
C VAL A 398 6.15 -0.92 3.46
N ASN A 399 6.31 0.29 2.90
CA ASN A 399 6.81 0.47 1.54
C ASN A 399 8.32 0.37 1.51
N VAL A 400 8.81 -0.72 0.92
CA VAL A 400 10.24 -1.02 0.85
C VAL A 400 11.01 0.07 0.13
N ASP A 401 10.53 0.51 -1.04
CA ASP A 401 11.23 1.54 -1.83
C ASP A 401 11.35 2.87 -1.08
N LYS A 402 10.30 3.27 -0.36
CA LYS A 402 10.34 4.46 0.50
C LYS A 402 11.31 4.30 1.65
N LEU A 403 11.38 3.12 2.27
CA LEU A 403 12.36 2.85 3.33
C LEU A 403 13.80 2.93 2.80
N LEU A 404 14.07 2.31 1.64
CA LEU A 404 15.37 2.37 0.98
C LEU A 404 15.72 3.81 0.54
N GLN A 405 14.74 4.58 0.05
CA GLN A 405 14.93 5.98 -0.28
C GLN A 405 15.27 6.83 0.96
N VAL A 406 14.62 6.57 2.10
CA VAL A 406 14.94 7.24 3.37
C VAL A 406 16.35 6.87 3.82
N ARG A 407 16.73 5.58 3.76
CA ARG A 407 18.10 5.11 4.06
C ARG A 407 19.12 5.87 3.22
N ASP A 408 18.94 5.89 1.91
CA ASP A 408 19.89 6.50 0.97
C ASP A 408 19.97 8.02 1.15
N THR A 409 18.85 8.66 1.50
CA THR A 409 18.80 10.09 1.85
C THR A 409 19.57 10.38 3.13
N LEU A 410 19.38 9.57 4.19
CA LEU A 410 20.13 9.69 5.44
C LEU A 410 21.64 9.48 5.24
N LYS A 411 22.01 8.45 4.46
CA LYS A 411 23.41 8.15 4.10
C LYS A 411 24.05 9.32 3.36
N ARG A 412 23.38 9.88 2.35
CA ARG A 412 23.87 11.04 1.60
C ARG A 412 24.03 12.27 2.50
N ALA A 413 23.05 12.55 3.36
CA ALA A 413 23.13 13.67 4.30
C ALA A 413 24.30 13.51 5.29
N LEU A 414 24.59 12.27 5.72
CA LEU A 414 25.74 11.96 6.56
C LEU A 414 27.06 12.19 5.83
N GLU A 415 27.19 11.72 4.59
CA GLU A 415 28.36 11.93 3.73
C GLU A 415 28.61 13.43 3.47
N GLU A 416 27.56 14.20 3.13
CA GLU A 416 27.64 15.63 2.89
C GLU A 416 28.07 16.40 4.14
N LYS A 417 27.49 16.10 5.32
CA LYS A 417 27.91 16.71 6.59
C LYS A 417 29.34 16.33 6.95
N GLY A 418 29.76 15.09 6.72
CA GLY A 418 31.13 14.63 6.92
C GLY A 418 32.14 15.38 6.05
N GLN A 419 31.80 15.62 4.78
CA GLN A 419 32.63 16.43 3.87
C GLN A 419 32.69 17.90 4.29
N ALA A 420 31.56 18.49 4.69
CA ALA A 420 31.51 19.86 5.19
C ALA A 420 32.39 20.03 6.45
N LEU A 421 32.31 19.09 7.38
CA LEU A 421 33.14 19.09 8.58
C LEU A 421 34.64 18.97 8.25
N LYS A 422 35.01 18.09 7.31
CA LYS A 422 36.39 17.95 6.85
C LYS A 422 36.92 19.26 6.23
N ARG A 423 36.09 19.95 5.44
CA ARG A 423 36.44 21.25 4.84
C ARG A 423 36.61 22.34 5.90
N LEU A 424 35.68 22.45 6.85
CA LEU A 424 35.77 23.43 7.94
C LEU A 424 37.02 23.23 8.80
N LYS A 425 37.37 21.98 9.11
CA LYS A 425 38.61 21.66 9.83
C LYS A 425 39.85 22.04 9.02
N GLY A 426 39.90 21.66 7.74
CA GLY A 426 41.01 22.02 6.85
C GLY A 426 41.20 23.54 6.70
N TYR A 427 40.09 24.29 6.62
CA TYR A 427 40.15 25.75 6.56
C TYR A 427 40.76 26.37 7.83
N THR A 428 40.36 25.87 8.99
CA THR A 428 40.85 26.34 10.29
C THR A 428 42.31 25.95 10.55
N GLU A 429 42.72 24.75 10.14
CA GLU A 429 44.05 24.20 10.43
C GLU A 429 45.14 24.66 9.44
N GLU A 430 44.81 24.81 8.16
CA GLU A 430 45.80 25.05 7.10
C GLU A 430 45.57 26.40 6.38
N GLU A 431 44.37 26.66 5.84
CA GLU A 431 44.16 27.79 4.92
C GLU A 431 44.30 29.17 5.57
N ILE A 432 43.83 29.35 6.82
CA ILE A 432 43.98 30.62 7.55
C ILE A 432 45.45 30.95 7.79
N SER A 433 46.26 29.95 8.17
CA SER A 433 47.68 30.11 8.42
C SER A 433 48.45 30.45 7.14
N ASP A 434 48.12 29.78 6.04
CA ASP A 434 48.71 30.01 4.73
C ASP A 434 48.37 31.39 4.18
N LEU A 435 47.10 31.81 4.29
CA LEU A 435 46.67 33.13 3.86
C LEU A 435 47.37 34.23 4.68
N ALA A 436 47.41 34.08 6.01
CA ALA A 436 48.12 35.03 6.87
C ALA A 436 49.61 35.11 6.53
N SER A 437 50.25 33.97 6.28
CA SER A 437 51.67 33.91 5.88
C SER A 437 51.91 34.59 4.53
N SER A 438 51.02 34.37 3.56
CA SER A 438 51.06 35.01 2.24
C SER A 438 50.93 36.54 2.35
N HIS A 439 49.95 37.03 3.13
CA HIS A 439 49.77 38.46 3.38
C HIS A 439 50.97 39.08 4.11
N LYS A 440 51.49 38.43 5.15
CA LYS A 440 52.70 38.87 5.88
C LYS A 440 53.90 38.99 4.93
N ASN A 441 54.09 38.02 4.04
CA ASN A 441 55.16 38.05 3.04
C ASN A 441 54.98 39.18 2.02
N ARG A 442 53.75 39.41 1.52
CA ARG A 442 53.46 40.55 0.63
C ARG A 442 53.80 41.89 1.29
N PHE A 443 53.39 42.10 2.53
CA PHE A 443 53.73 43.32 3.27
C PHE A 443 55.24 43.49 3.47
N ARG A 444 55.99 42.40 3.74
CA ARG A 444 57.45 42.48 3.85
C ARG A 444 58.12 42.95 2.57
N VAL A 445 57.61 42.53 1.41
CA VAL A 445 58.09 42.99 0.10
C VAL A 445 57.80 44.48 -0.07
N GLU A 446 56.55 44.90 0.14
CA GLU A 446 56.15 46.32 0.04
C GLU A 446 56.94 47.24 0.99
N MET A 447 57.17 46.79 2.23
CA MET A 447 58.00 47.51 3.20
C MET A 447 59.43 47.67 2.69
N SER A 448 60.03 46.60 2.16
CA SER A 448 61.40 46.61 1.65
C SER A 448 61.53 47.53 0.42
N ASP A 449 60.53 47.53 -0.46
CA ASP A 449 60.50 48.43 -1.63
C ASP A 449 60.40 49.89 -1.18
N LYS A 450 59.53 50.20 -0.22
CA LYS A 450 59.39 51.54 0.36
C LYS A 450 60.66 52.00 1.10
N GLU A 451 61.36 51.10 1.80
CA GLU A 451 62.66 51.38 2.45
C GLU A 451 63.74 51.71 1.41
N ALA A 452 63.81 50.95 0.32
CA ALA A 452 64.75 51.19 -0.77
C ALA A 452 64.48 52.52 -1.50
N SER A 453 63.20 52.89 -1.68
CA SER A 453 62.77 54.13 -2.30
C SER A 453 62.24 55.18 -1.30
N TRP A 454 62.84 55.27 -0.12
CA TRP A 454 62.27 56.00 1.03
C TRP A 454 61.95 57.47 0.76
N ARG A 455 62.71 58.16 -0.12
CA ARG A 455 62.43 59.56 -0.48
C ARG A 455 61.11 59.72 -1.23
N ALA A 456 60.82 58.79 -2.15
CA ALA A 456 59.59 58.81 -2.93
C ALA A 456 58.39 58.47 -2.03
N PHE A 457 58.55 57.51 -1.12
CA PHE A 457 57.53 57.16 -0.14
C PHE A 457 57.22 58.33 0.81
N LEU A 458 58.24 58.97 1.40
CA LEU A 458 58.00 60.14 2.26
C LEU A 458 57.30 61.28 1.50
N ALA A 459 57.67 61.51 0.24
CA ALA A 459 56.99 62.50 -0.60
C ALA A 459 55.52 62.13 -0.87
N SER A 460 55.21 60.84 -1.11
CA SER A 460 53.82 60.39 -1.30
C SER A 460 52.97 60.53 -0.04
N GLU A 461 53.59 60.39 1.14
CA GLU A 461 52.97 60.65 2.45
C GLU A 461 52.94 62.15 2.82
N GLY A 462 53.24 63.04 1.87
CA GLY A 462 53.19 64.49 2.06
C GLY A 462 54.35 65.07 2.90
N LYS A 463 55.41 64.30 3.16
CA LYS A 463 56.62 64.76 3.85
C LYS A 463 57.62 65.28 2.82
N THR A 464 57.81 66.61 2.77
CA THR A 464 58.79 67.27 1.90
C THR A 464 59.86 67.97 2.72
N TYR A 465 61.10 67.92 2.26
CA TYR A 465 62.26 68.49 2.97
C TYR A 465 63.00 69.46 2.05
N ARG A 466 63.29 70.66 2.54
CA ARG A 466 64.01 71.72 1.83
C ARG A 466 65.50 71.62 2.09
N GLU A 467 66.28 72.27 1.24
CA GLU A 467 67.74 72.26 1.37
C GLU A 467 68.22 72.86 2.71
N SER A 468 67.47 73.82 3.26
CA SER A 468 67.72 74.52 4.52
C SER A 468 67.35 73.75 5.80
N ASP A 469 66.74 72.56 5.71
CA ASP A 469 66.25 71.87 6.91
C ASP A 469 67.41 71.28 7.73
N LEU A 470 67.46 71.61 9.02
CA LEU A 470 68.50 71.19 9.97
C LEU A 470 68.53 69.68 10.25
N TYR A 471 67.37 69.04 10.20
CA TYR A 471 67.24 67.59 10.40
C TYR A 471 66.53 66.98 9.19
N LYS A 472 67.22 66.08 8.50
CA LYS A 472 66.68 65.35 7.35
C LYS A 472 66.76 63.85 7.63
N PRO A 473 65.70 63.09 7.32
CA PRO A 473 65.79 61.64 7.37
C PRO A 473 66.88 61.17 6.39
N THR A 474 67.67 60.19 6.81
CA THR A 474 68.66 59.51 5.96
C THR A 474 68.14 58.17 5.43
N GLY A 475 67.00 57.71 5.95
CA GLY A 475 66.30 56.50 5.57
C GLY A 475 65.02 56.34 6.40
N ILE A 476 64.27 55.29 6.09
CA ILE A 476 63.15 54.79 6.91
C ILE A 476 63.40 53.31 7.18
N THR A 477 62.78 52.78 8.24
CA THR A 477 62.77 51.35 8.51
C THR A 477 61.42 51.00 9.13
N PHE A 478 60.76 49.97 8.61
CA PHE A 478 59.56 49.41 9.17
C PHE A 478 59.92 48.34 10.19
N ARG A 479 59.11 48.24 11.25
CA ARG A 479 59.20 47.07 12.12
C ARG A 479 58.64 45.86 11.37
N ARG A 480 59.27 44.69 11.56
CA ARG A 480 58.93 43.44 10.85
C ARG A 480 58.24 42.41 11.74
N ASP A 481 57.88 42.82 12.96
CA ASP A 481 57.02 42.07 13.86
C ASP A 481 55.57 42.22 13.41
N PHE A 482 54.95 41.09 13.06
CA PHE A 482 53.51 41.02 12.82
C PHE A 482 52.88 40.38 14.04
N GLU A 483 51.77 40.93 14.49
CA GLU A 483 50.94 40.30 15.52
C GLU A 483 50.47 38.91 15.04
N ASN A 484 50.22 38.03 16.00
CA ASN A 484 49.59 36.75 15.71
C ASN A 484 48.16 36.99 15.23
N ILE A 485 47.60 36.01 14.52
CA ILE A 485 46.18 36.06 14.17
C ILE A 485 45.41 36.06 15.49
N ASP A 486 44.46 36.98 15.63
CA ASP A 486 43.62 37.07 16.82
C ASP A 486 42.75 35.81 16.93
N ASP A 487 42.67 35.24 18.13
CA ASP A 487 41.91 34.01 18.38
C ASP A 487 40.41 34.17 18.02
N SER A 488 39.88 35.41 18.03
CA SER A 488 38.53 35.74 17.57
C SER A 488 38.26 35.44 16.09
N VAL A 489 39.30 35.21 15.27
CA VAL A 489 39.16 34.75 13.88
C VAL A 489 38.83 33.25 13.84
N HIS A 490 39.27 32.49 14.84
CA HIS A 490 39.06 31.04 14.94
C HIS A 490 37.80 30.68 15.72
N GLU A 491 37.41 31.47 16.73
CA GLU A 491 36.25 31.20 17.60
C GLU A 491 34.95 30.89 16.83
N PRO A 492 34.49 31.71 15.86
CA PRO A 492 33.25 31.42 15.14
C PRO A 492 33.30 30.13 14.31
N LEU A 493 34.49 29.76 13.81
CA LEU A 493 34.69 28.55 13.02
C LEU A 493 34.74 27.31 13.91
N LEU A 494 35.32 27.42 15.10
CA LEU A 494 35.31 26.35 16.11
C LEU A 494 33.90 26.07 16.62
N ASP A 495 33.11 27.12 16.88
CA ASP A 495 31.69 26.99 17.24
C ASP A 495 30.89 26.30 16.13
N MET A 496 31.11 26.69 14.87
CA MET A 496 30.47 26.04 13.72
C MET A 496 30.89 24.56 13.59
N ILE A 497 32.16 24.24 13.81
CA ILE A 497 32.68 22.86 13.81
C ILE A 497 31.99 22.06 14.91
N GLU A 498 31.88 22.59 16.12
CA GLU A 498 31.25 21.90 17.26
C GLU A 498 29.77 21.59 16.97
N VAL A 499 29.01 22.56 16.45
CA VAL A 499 27.61 22.36 16.04
C VAL A 499 27.48 21.30 14.95
N TYR A 500 28.31 21.38 13.90
CA TYR A 500 28.28 20.40 12.80
C TYR A 500 28.70 19.00 13.27
N GLN A 501 29.63 18.88 14.23
CA GLN A 501 30.01 17.60 14.83
C GLN A 501 28.87 16.99 15.64
N ALA A 502 28.17 17.79 16.44
CA ALA A 502 27.03 17.33 17.22
C ALA A 502 25.89 16.83 16.31
N GLU A 503 25.56 17.60 15.26
CA GLU A 503 24.56 17.22 14.27
C GLU A 503 24.97 15.97 13.47
N PHE A 504 26.25 15.85 13.09
CA PHE A 504 26.78 14.66 12.42
C PHE A 504 26.59 13.41 13.27
N HIS A 505 26.92 13.48 14.57
CA HIS A 505 26.79 12.32 15.46
C HIS A 505 25.32 11.94 15.72
N GLN A 506 24.41 12.91 15.80
CA GLN A 506 22.98 12.63 15.91
C GLN A 506 22.45 11.94 14.65
N LEU A 507 22.84 12.42 13.47
CA LEU A 507 22.45 11.84 12.20
C LEU A 507 23.03 10.43 12.02
N GLU A 508 24.29 10.21 12.42
CA GLU A 508 24.94 8.90 12.44
C GLU A 508 24.18 7.90 13.32
N LYS A 509 23.78 8.32 14.53
CA LYS A 509 22.98 7.49 15.42
C LYS A 509 21.60 7.15 14.84
N LEU A 510 20.94 8.13 14.21
CA LEU A 510 19.66 7.92 13.53
C LEU A 510 19.81 6.94 12.37
N TYR A 511 20.82 7.12 11.51
CA TYR A 511 21.11 6.25 10.37
C TYR A 511 21.40 4.81 10.82
N ASN A 512 22.27 4.62 11.81
CA ASN A 512 22.62 3.28 12.31
C ASN A 512 21.42 2.57 12.95
N SER A 513 20.57 3.31 13.67
CA SER A 513 19.33 2.75 14.22
C SER A 513 18.32 2.39 13.13
N PHE A 514 18.23 3.21 12.09
CA PHE A 514 17.37 2.95 10.94
C PHE A 514 17.84 1.71 10.17
N GLU A 515 19.14 1.59 9.87
CA GLU A 515 19.75 0.42 9.22
C GLU A 515 19.55 -0.87 10.02
N SER A 516 19.76 -0.82 11.35
CA SER A 516 19.54 -1.98 12.21
C SER A 516 18.08 -2.45 12.15
N ASN A 517 17.13 -1.51 12.20
CA ASN A 517 15.72 -1.83 12.08
C ASN A 517 15.36 -2.37 10.69
N LEU A 518 15.98 -1.86 9.61
CA LEU A 518 15.81 -2.43 8.27
C LEU A 518 16.32 -3.87 8.21
N HIS A 519 17.50 -4.18 8.75
CA HIS A 519 17.99 -5.55 8.75
C HIS A 519 17.06 -6.51 9.50
N GLU A 520 16.51 -6.11 10.65
CA GLU A 520 15.48 -6.90 11.37
C GLU A 520 14.16 -7.02 10.58
N LEU A 521 13.74 -5.96 9.88
CA LEU A 521 12.57 -5.94 9.00
C LEU A 521 12.65 -6.98 7.87
N PHE A 522 13.84 -7.18 7.30
CA PHE A 522 14.04 -7.96 6.09
C PHE A 522 14.73 -9.32 6.29
N GLU A 523 15.02 -9.71 7.54
CA GLU A 523 15.60 -11.02 7.86
C GLU A 523 14.70 -12.20 7.45
N VAL A 524 13.38 -11.96 7.30
CA VAL A 524 12.37 -12.96 6.92
C VAL A 524 12.23 -13.12 5.40
N ASP A 525 12.80 -12.22 4.59
CA ASP A 525 12.73 -12.25 3.14
C ASP A 525 14.15 -12.33 2.52
N GLU A 526 14.54 -13.53 2.06
CA GLU A 526 15.88 -13.79 1.51
C GLU A 526 16.23 -12.95 0.25
N GLU A 527 15.23 -12.52 -0.52
CA GLU A 527 15.43 -11.73 -1.75
C GLU A 527 15.74 -10.27 -1.38
N LEU A 528 14.96 -9.71 -0.46
CA LEU A 528 15.14 -8.34 0.07
C LEU A 528 16.38 -8.20 0.95
N SER A 529 16.69 -9.21 1.76
CA SER A 529 17.91 -9.26 2.58
C SER A 529 19.19 -9.16 1.73
N ARG A 530 19.19 -9.76 0.52
CA ARG A 530 20.31 -9.65 -0.43
C ARG A 530 20.47 -8.24 -1.01
N GLN A 531 19.37 -7.52 -1.28
CA GLN A 531 19.42 -6.14 -1.78
C GLN A 531 19.92 -5.13 -0.75
N ILE A 532 19.80 -5.44 0.54
CA ILE A 532 20.26 -4.56 1.64
C ILE A 532 21.70 -4.86 2.01
N SER A 533 22.13 -6.12 1.86
CA SER A 533 23.50 -6.56 2.14
C SER A 533 24.51 -6.19 1.04
N SER A 534 24.05 -5.68 -0.10
CA SER A 534 24.88 -5.17 -1.22
C SER A 534 25.05 -3.66 -1.15
#